data_AF-A0A143X7J3-F1
#
_entry.id   AF-A0A143X7J3-F1
#
_cell.length_a   1.000
_cell.length_b   1.000
_cell.length_c   1.000
_cell.angle_alpha   90.00
_cell.angle_beta   90.00
_cell.angle_gamma   90.00
#
_symmetry.space_group_name_H-M   'P 1'
#
loop_
_entity.id
_entity.type
_entity.pdbx_description
1 polymer ?
#
loop_
_entity_poly.entity_id
_entity_poly.type
_entity_poly.pdbx_seq_one_letter_code
_entity_poly.pdbx_strand_id
1 'polypeptide(L)'
;MSLAFCLSLVSVLALPSQTANGSVIEATVGGEAVGEGYVRFEEAFNASLPAEVLSDVQTINEGTSISEVLETIQDQPSDVELGDLVALTELQNLVAVDANGNRLTNVTVTWEVPNLTTSLGKVYVLHYSEVRNVWELITPDNVDAANKRITATFADLSPVCVVYDRTSVSDGSDDGETGKNPQTGDTSNPLLYVGIAGIALVGIGAAVIMMKKKKAE
;
A
#
# COMPACT_ATOMS: atom_id res chain seq x y z
N MET A 1 -15.12 -51.00 -14.24
CA MET A 1 -15.30 -49.55 -14.45
C MET A 1 -14.64 -48.87 -13.27
N SER A 2 -13.39 -48.41 -13.41
CA SER A 2 -12.64 -47.81 -12.31
C SER A 2 -12.94 -46.31 -12.29
N LEU A 3 -13.59 -45.83 -11.24
CA LEU A 3 -13.93 -44.43 -11.07
C LEU A 3 -12.73 -43.72 -10.45
N ALA A 4 -11.94 -43.02 -11.27
CA ALA A 4 -10.84 -42.19 -10.79
C ALA A 4 -11.42 -40.90 -10.19
N PHE A 5 -11.38 -40.77 -8.87
CA PHE A 5 -11.77 -39.57 -8.15
C PHE A 5 -10.58 -38.59 -8.16
N CYS A 6 -10.62 -37.62 -9.07
CA CYS A 6 -9.59 -36.58 -9.16
C CYS A 6 -9.85 -35.54 -8.06
N LEU A 7 -9.18 -35.67 -6.92
CA LEU A 7 -9.12 -34.63 -5.90
C LEU A 7 -8.22 -33.51 -6.44
N SER A 8 -8.81 -32.49 -7.06
CA SER A 8 -8.10 -31.24 -7.32
C SER A 8 -7.76 -30.61 -5.96
N LEU A 9 -6.48 -30.61 -5.60
CA LEU A 9 -6.00 -29.80 -4.48
C LEU A 9 -6.21 -28.33 -4.85
N VAL A 10 -7.24 -27.71 -4.29
CA VAL A 10 -7.33 -26.25 -4.27
C VAL A 10 -6.37 -25.80 -3.18
N SER A 11 -5.24 -25.23 -3.58
CA SER A 11 -4.29 -24.63 -2.64
C SER A 11 -4.98 -23.45 -1.96
N VAL A 12 -5.40 -23.62 -0.71
CA VAL A 12 -5.83 -22.49 0.12
C VAL A 12 -4.58 -21.73 0.52
N LEU A 13 -4.28 -20.65 -0.20
CA LEU A 13 -3.23 -19.72 0.22
C LEU A 13 -3.71 -19.00 1.49
N ALA A 14 -2.87 -18.99 2.52
CA ALA A 14 -3.15 -18.21 3.72
C ALA A 14 -3.14 -16.72 3.36
N LEU A 15 -4.13 -15.98 3.85
CA LEU A 15 -4.14 -14.52 3.74
C LEU A 15 -2.92 -13.94 4.48
N PRO A 16 -2.33 -12.84 3.99
CA PRO A 16 -1.32 -12.11 4.74
C PRO A 16 -1.90 -11.69 6.10
N SER A 17 -1.07 -11.72 7.14
CA SER A 17 -1.47 -11.21 8.46
C SER A 17 -1.72 -9.72 8.37
N GLN A 18 -2.74 -9.25 9.08
CA GLN A 18 -2.90 -7.82 9.36
C GLN A 18 -1.73 -7.33 10.24
N THR A 19 -1.24 -6.12 9.98
CA THR A 19 -0.21 -5.43 10.80
C THR A 19 -0.58 -3.97 11.03
N ALA A 20 -0.08 -3.32 12.07
CA ALA A 20 -0.14 -1.86 12.14
C ALA A 20 0.45 -1.19 10.88
N ASN A 21 -0.07 -0.02 10.51
CA ASN A 21 0.60 0.91 9.60
C ASN A 21 1.95 1.32 10.22
N GLY A 22 2.95 1.50 9.38
CA GLY A 22 4.26 1.95 9.80
C GLY A 22 4.36 3.47 9.87
N SER A 23 5.59 3.98 9.78
CA SER A 23 5.84 5.42 9.96
C SER A 23 5.34 6.23 8.76
N VAL A 24 4.88 7.45 9.03
CA VAL A 24 4.70 8.47 7.98
C VAL A 24 6.08 8.91 7.50
N ILE A 25 6.31 8.84 6.19
CA ILE A 25 7.57 9.18 5.53
C ILE A 25 7.57 10.64 5.07
N GLU A 26 6.46 11.07 4.50
CA GLU A 26 6.27 12.43 4.01
C GLU A 26 4.78 12.77 4.07
N ALA A 27 4.49 14.06 4.25
CA ALA A 27 3.15 14.58 4.12
C ALA A 27 3.19 15.98 3.50
N THR A 28 2.21 16.30 2.67
CA THR A 28 2.09 17.62 2.05
C THR A 28 0.66 18.15 2.13
N VAL A 29 0.53 19.47 2.10
CA VAL A 29 -0.75 20.18 1.93
C VAL A 29 -0.58 21.14 0.77
N GLY A 30 -1.36 20.96 -0.30
CA GLY A 30 -1.21 21.76 -1.52
C GLY A 30 0.18 21.65 -2.17
N GLY A 31 0.89 20.54 -1.94
CA GLY A 31 2.25 20.30 -2.43
C GLY A 31 3.37 20.88 -1.55
N GLU A 32 3.03 21.58 -0.46
CA GLU A 32 4.02 22.05 0.52
C GLU A 32 4.21 21.03 1.63
N ALA A 33 5.46 20.74 1.98
CA ALA A 33 5.79 19.77 3.02
C ALA A 33 5.26 20.21 4.39
N VAL A 34 4.60 19.28 5.09
CA VAL A 34 4.27 19.44 6.51
C VAL A 34 5.49 19.05 7.33
N GLY A 35 5.75 19.76 8.42
CA GLY A 35 6.90 19.46 9.28
C GLY A 35 6.84 18.05 9.89
N GLU A 36 8.00 17.52 10.28
CA GLU A 36 8.11 16.18 10.85
C GLU A 36 7.30 16.02 12.14
N GLY A 37 6.64 14.86 12.31
CA GLY A 37 5.86 14.51 13.50
C GLY A 37 4.46 15.14 13.58
N TYR A 38 4.16 16.12 12.73
CA TYR A 38 2.83 16.74 12.64
C TYR A 38 1.78 15.83 12.02
N VAL A 39 2.22 14.89 11.16
CA VAL A 39 1.38 13.84 10.58
C VAL A 39 1.87 12.49 11.08
N ARG A 40 0.99 11.70 11.70
CA ARG A 40 1.34 10.42 12.33
C ARG A 40 0.13 9.54 12.58
N PHE A 41 0.37 8.23 12.70
CA PHE A 41 -0.62 7.30 13.25
C PHE A 41 -0.55 7.31 14.78
N GLU A 42 -1.71 7.27 15.42
CA GLU A 42 -1.90 7.14 16.85
C GLU A 42 -2.76 5.90 17.15
N GLU A 43 -2.48 5.24 18.28
CA GLU A 43 -3.29 4.11 18.75
C GLU A 43 -4.64 4.56 19.31
N ALA A 44 -4.66 5.74 19.95
CA ALA A 44 -5.88 6.30 20.50
C ALA A 44 -6.68 6.99 19.40
N PHE A 45 -7.95 6.59 19.26
CA PHE A 45 -8.90 7.32 18.44
C PHE A 45 -9.38 8.59 19.13
N ASN A 46 -9.76 9.58 18.34
CA ASN A 46 -10.34 10.79 18.89
C ASN A 46 -11.64 10.47 19.64
N ALA A 47 -11.91 11.18 20.74
CA ALA A 47 -13.12 10.97 21.54
C ALA A 47 -14.42 11.41 20.86
N SER A 48 -14.32 11.98 19.65
CA SER A 48 -15.46 12.48 18.87
C SER A 48 -16.02 11.43 17.90
N LEU A 49 -15.32 10.32 17.66
CA LEU A 49 -15.84 9.25 16.81
C LEU A 49 -17.11 8.64 17.40
N PRO A 50 -18.13 8.34 16.57
CA PRO A 50 -19.29 7.60 17.03
C PRO A 50 -18.91 6.25 17.64
N ALA A 51 -19.63 5.83 18.69
CA ALA A 51 -19.36 4.56 19.37
C ALA A 51 -19.45 3.33 18.44
N GLU A 52 -20.33 3.40 17.44
CA GLU A 52 -20.46 2.38 16.39
C GLU A 52 -19.17 2.27 15.57
N VAL A 53 -18.60 3.38 15.12
CA VAL A 53 -17.32 3.40 14.37
C VAL A 53 -16.17 2.84 15.20
N LEU A 54 -16.13 3.16 16.50
CA LEU A 54 -15.12 2.57 17.40
C LEU A 54 -15.29 1.05 17.54
N SER A 55 -16.54 0.56 17.58
CA SER A 55 -16.84 -0.87 17.58
C SER A 55 -16.44 -1.54 16.27
N ASP A 56 -16.72 -0.89 15.13
CA ASP A 56 -16.33 -1.39 13.81
C ASP A 56 -14.81 -1.54 13.71
N VAL A 57 -14.08 -0.48 14.09
CA VAL A 57 -12.62 -0.44 14.12
C VAL A 57 -12.06 -1.58 14.96
N GLN A 58 -12.58 -1.76 16.18
CA GLN A 58 -12.14 -2.84 17.07
C GLN A 58 -12.39 -4.21 16.43
N THR A 59 -13.60 -4.44 15.92
CA THR A 59 -14.02 -5.74 15.39
C THR A 59 -13.23 -6.12 14.13
N ILE A 60 -12.94 -5.15 13.26
CA ILE A 60 -12.08 -5.34 12.08
C ILE A 60 -10.63 -5.61 12.49
N ASN A 61 -10.09 -4.88 13.48
CA ASN A 61 -8.72 -5.10 13.98
C ASN A 61 -8.55 -6.44 14.71
N GLU A 62 -9.62 -7.02 15.25
CA GLU A 62 -9.65 -8.38 15.80
C GLU A 62 -9.66 -9.46 14.70
N GLY A 63 -9.74 -9.06 13.42
CA GLY A 63 -9.64 -9.93 12.25
C GLY A 63 -10.98 -10.34 11.65
N THR A 64 -12.09 -9.72 12.07
CA THR A 64 -13.40 -9.96 11.45
C THR A 64 -13.42 -9.40 10.03
N SER A 65 -14.06 -10.12 9.10
CA SER A 65 -14.16 -9.70 7.70
C SER A 65 -14.85 -8.34 7.58
N ILE A 66 -14.34 -7.46 6.70
CA ILE A 66 -14.90 -6.12 6.48
C ILE A 66 -16.40 -6.19 6.11
N SER A 67 -16.81 -7.17 5.30
CA SER A 67 -18.21 -7.38 4.90
C SER A 67 -19.13 -7.91 6.00
N GLU A 68 -18.59 -8.40 7.11
CA GLU A 68 -19.38 -8.81 8.28
C GLU A 68 -19.60 -7.64 9.24
N VAL A 69 -18.74 -6.63 9.20
CA VAL A 69 -18.79 -5.46 10.08
C VAL A 69 -19.47 -4.28 9.40
N LEU A 70 -19.12 -4.00 8.15
CA LEU A 70 -19.64 -2.88 7.37
C LEU A 70 -20.75 -3.37 6.44
N GLU A 71 -21.88 -2.65 6.43
CA GLU A 71 -22.96 -2.94 5.48
C GLU A 71 -22.71 -2.28 4.12
N THR A 72 -22.04 -1.13 4.10
CA THR A 72 -21.81 -0.33 2.90
C THR A 72 -20.56 0.54 3.01
N ILE A 73 -19.95 0.80 1.86
CA ILE A 73 -18.90 1.80 1.66
C ILE A 73 -19.43 2.76 0.59
N GLN A 74 -19.54 4.06 0.92
CA GLN A 74 -20.28 5.02 0.09
C GLN A 74 -19.56 5.32 -1.23
N ASP A 75 -18.25 5.52 -1.20
CA ASP A 75 -17.43 5.79 -2.38
C ASP A 75 -16.53 4.59 -2.68
N GLN A 76 -17.16 3.49 -3.11
CA GLN A 76 -16.47 2.27 -3.52
C GLN A 76 -16.38 2.20 -5.05
N PRO A 77 -15.23 1.83 -5.64
CA PRO A 77 -15.13 1.52 -7.07
C PRO A 77 -16.12 0.43 -7.48
N SER A 78 -16.75 0.58 -8.65
CA SER A 78 -17.82 -0.32 -9.10
C SER A 78 -17.38 -1.76 -9.37
N ASP A 79 -16.09 -1.98 -9.57
CA ASP A 79 -15.47 -3.28 -9.83
C ASP A 79 -14.97 -3.99 -8.56
N VAL A 80 -15.15 -3.37 -7.39
CA VAL A 80 -14.77 -3.95 -6.09
C VAL A 80 -16.03 -4.44 -5.39
N GLU A 81 -15.97 -5.60 -4.75
CA GLU A 81 -17.02 -6.09 -3.85
C GLU A 81 -16.52 -6.07 -2.40
N LEU A 82 -17.41 -5.73 -1.46
CA LEU A 82 -17.07 -5.61 -0.04
C LEU A 82 -16.55 -6.94 0.55
N GLY A 83 -17.09 -8.07 0.08
CA GLY A 83 -16.68 -9.41 0.52
C GLY A 83 -15.28 -9.80 0.08
N ASP A 84 -14.74 -9.15 -0.95
CA ASP A 84 -13.42 -9.44 -1.50
C ASP A 84 -12.31 -8.62 -0.84
N LEU A 85 -12.67 -7.53 -0.17
CA LEU A 85 -11.74 -6.69 0.58
C LEU A 85 -11.15 -7.44 1.78
N VAL A 86 -9.85 -7.31 1.95
CA VAL A 86 -9.09 -7.85 3.07
C VAL A 86 -8.26 -6.72 3.67
N ALA A 87 -8.33 -6.57 4.99
CA ALA A 87 -7.48 -5.63 5.72
C ALA A 87 -6.02 -6.12 5.71
N LEU A 88 -5.15 -5.32 5.13
CA LEU A 88 -3.70 -5.52 5.16
C LEU A 88 -3.09 -4.86 6.39
N THR A 89 -3.66 -3.73 6.81
CA THR A 89 -3.28 -3.06 8.05
C THR A 89 -4.42 -2.90 9.03
N GLU A 90 -4.07 -2.69 10.29
CA GLU A 90 -5.02 -2.27 11.33
C GLU A 90 -5.57 -0.87 11.01
N LEU A 91 -6.85 -0.65 11.32
CA LEU A 91 -7.43 0.68 11.41
C LEU A 91 -6.74 1.42 12.54
N GLN A 92 -6.13 2.55 12.20
CA GLN A 92 -5.44 3.44 13.14
C GLN A 92 -5.88 4.89 12.93
N ASN A 93 -5.67 5.71 13.95
CA ASN A 93 -5.99 7.12 13.93
C ASN A 93 -4.84 7.89 13.24
N LEU A 94 -4.96 8.19 11.95
CA LEU A 94 -4.11 9.15 11.25
C LEU A 94 -4.44 10.60 11.65
N VAL A 95 -3.51 11.25 12.32
CA VAL A 95 -3.66 12.65 12.74
C VAL A 95 -2.73 13.54 11.92
N ALA A 96 -3.23 14.70 11.48
CA ALA A 96 -2.41 15.77 10.91
C ALA A 96 -2.77 17.10 11.56
N VAL A 97 -1.79 17.77 12.14
CA VAL A 97 -1.96 19.08 12.80
C VAL A 97 -0.86 20.05 12.40
N ASP A 98 -1.13 21.35 12.41
CA ASP A 98 -0.10 22.37 12.22
C ASP A 98 0.74 22.58 13.51
N ALA A 99 1.70 23.50 13.47
CA ALA A 99 2.53 23.88 14.61
C ALA A 99 1.76 24.43 15.82
N ASN A 100 0.52 24.87 15.62
CA ASN A 100 -0.37 25.39 16.66
C ASN A 100 -1.36 24.32 17.15
N GLY A 101 -1.32 23.11 16.60
CA GLY A 101 -2.24 22.02 16.93
C GLY A 101 -3.57 22.07 16.19
N ASN A 102 -3.73 22.94 15.19
CA ASN A 102 -4.94 22.98 14.37
C ASN A 102 -4.96 21.80 13.39
N ARG A 103 -6.11 21.14 13.24
CA ARG A 103 -6.26 20.04 12.27
C ARG A 103 -6.02 20.53 10.85
N LEU A 104 -5.24 19.77 10.10
CA LEU A 104 -5.02 19.95 8.67
C LEU A 104 -6.07 19.18 7.87
N THR A 105 -6.32 19.66 6.65
CA THR A 105 -7.26 19.07 5.67
C THR A 105 -6.60 19.01 4.30
N ASN A 106 -7.05 18.13 3.42
CA ASN A 106 -6.44 17.91 2.09
C ASN A 106 -4.95 17.57 2.21
N VAL A 107 -4.65 16.61 3.07
CA VAL A 107 -3.29 16.15 3.34
C VAL A 107 -2.98 14.95 2.45
N THR A 108 -1.93 15.04 1.64
CA THR A 108 -1.35 13.89 0.94
C THR A 108 -0.29 13.28 1.82
N VAL A 109 -0.41 11.99 2.13
CA VAL A 109 0.47 11.29 3.09
C VAL A 109 1.09 10.09 2.38
N THR A 110 2.40 9.92 2.52
CA THR A 110 3.10 8.67 2.18
C THR A 110 3.56 8.00 3.46
N TRP A 111 3.22 6.72 3.65
CA TRP A 111 3.57 5.96 4.84
C TRP A 111 3.96 4.52 4.53
N GLU A 112 4.57 3.87 5.52
CA GLU A 112 5.00 2.48 5.42
C GLU A 112 3.84 1.50 5.65
N VAL A 113 3.82 0.43 4.87
CA VAL A 113 2.88 -0.69 4.99
C VAL A 113 3.68 -1.99 5.04
N PRO A 114 3.97 -2.52 6.25
CA PRO A 114 4.95 -3.60 6.43
C PRO A 114 4.69 -4.87 5.61
N ASN A 115 3.41 -5.20 5.38
CA ASN A 115 3.01 -6.40 4.65
C ASN A 115 2.63 -6.15 3.18
N LEU A 116 2.93 -4.97 2.65
CA LEU A 116 2.73 -4.68 1.23
C LEU A 116 3.69 -5.52 0.37
N THR A 117 3.15 -6.26 -0.59
CA THR A 117 3.90 -7.07 -1.54
C THR A 117 3.31 -6.92 -2.95
N THR A 118 4.08 -7.29 -3.96
CA THR A 118 3.64 -7.26 -5.37
C THR A 118 2.65 -8.36 -5.74
N SER A 119 2.40 -9.32 -4.83
CA SER A 119 1.50 -10.45 -5.06
C SER A 119 0.07 -10.19 -4.58
N LEU A 120 -0.18 -9.02 -3.97
CA LEU A 120 -1.52 -8.62 -3.58
C LEU A 120 -2.32 -8.17 -4.82
N GLY A 121 -3.64 -8.23 -4.74
CA GLY A 121 -4.50 -7.59 -5.73
C GLY A 121 -4.44 -6.08 -5.64
N LYS A 122 -5.40 -5.40 -6.26
CA LYS A 122 -5.50 -3.94 -6.20
C LYS A 122 -5.61 -3.48 -4.74
N VAL A 123 -4.74 -2.54 -4.38
CA VAL A 123 -4.65 -1.96 -3.04
C VAL A 123 -5.48 -0.70 -2.97
N TYR A 124 -6.18 -0.53 -1.85
CA TYR A 124 -7.01 0.61 -1.53
C TYR A 124 -6.77 1.07 -0.09
N VAL A 125 -7.34 2.22 0.25
CA VAL A 125 -7.38 2.72 1.63
C VAL A 125 -8.82 2.77 2.08
N LEU A 126 -9.15 1.99 3.11
CA LEU A 126 -10.42 2.15 3.82
C LEU A 126 -10.27 3.31 4.79
N HIS A 127 -11.13 4.31 4.62
CA HIS A 127 -11.13 5.53 5.41
C HIS A 127 -12.53 5.80 5.92
N TYR A 128 -12.66 6.25 7.17
CA TYR A 128 -13.91 6.83 7.64
C TYR A 128 -13.79 8.35 7.60
N SER A 129 -14.64 9.01 6.81
CA SER A 129 -14.70 10.47 6.78
C SER A 129 -15.45 10.98 8.01
N GLU A 130 -14.75 11.63 8.94
CA GLU A 130 -15.35 12.30 10.11
C GLU A 130 -16.29 13.44 9.69
N VAL A 131 -16.06 14.04 8.51
CA VAL A 131 -16.88 15.14 8.00
C VAL A 131 -18.20 14.64 7.44
N ARG A 132 -18.17 13.53 6.69
CA ARG A 132 -19.36 12.97 6.04
C ARG A 132 -20.05 11.88 6.86
N ASN A 133 -19.38 11.37 7.89
CA ASN A 133 -19.80 10.27 8.75
C ASN A 133 -20.05 8.97 7.96
N VAL A 134 -19.16 8.65 7.03
CA VAL A 134 -19.27 7.44 6.18
C VAL A 134 -17.92 6.77 5.99
N TRP A 135 -17.95 5.45 5.82
CA TRP A 135 -16.83 4.69 5.28
C TRP A 135 -16.72 4.91 3.76
N GLU A 136 -15.50 5.10 3.28
CA GLU A 136 -15.16 5.27 1.87
C GLU A 136 -13.92 4.46 1.49
N LEU A 137 -13.76 4.20 0.19
CA LEU A 137 -12.59 3.53 -0.34
C LEU A 137 -11.78 4.50 -1.22
N ILE A 138 -10.63 4.94 -0.72
CA ILE A 138 -9.73 5.81 -1.45
C ILE A 138 -8.80 4.98 -2.31
N THR A 139 -8.70 5.32 -3.60
CA THR A 139 -7.65 4.80 -4.48
C THR A 139 -6.35 5.54 -4.17
N PRO A 140 -5.26 4.84 -3.78
CA PRO A 140 -3.99 5.50 -3.50
C PRO A 140 -3.45 6.23 -4.73
N ASP A 141 -2.81 7.38 -4.50
CA ASP A 141 -2.07 8.13 -5.52
C ASP A 141 -0.84 7.33 -5.99
N ASN A 142 -0.25 6.54 -5.10
CA ASN A 142 0.86 5.65 -5.41
C ASN A 142 0.86 4.39 -4.52
N VAL A 143 1.28 3.27 -5.09
CA VAL A 143 1.56 2.02 -4.35
C VAL A 143 2.95 1.54 -4.76
N ASP A 144 3.90 1.61 -3.83
CA ASP A 144 5.28 1.17 -4.01
C ASP A 144 5.54 -0.07 -3.15
N ALA A 145 5.18 -1.23 -3.69
CA ALA A 145 5.37 -2.51 -3.02
C ALA A 145 6.86 -2.89 -2.82
N ALA A 146 7.79 -2.32 -3.60
CA ALA A 146 9.21 -2.59 -3.44
C ALA A 146 9.77 -1.92 -2.18
N ASN A 147 9.35 -0.67 -1.93
CA ASN A 147 9.73 0.07 -0.72
C ASN A 147 8.70 -0.03 0.41
N LYS A 148 7.63 -0.81 0.22
CA LYS A 148 6.54 -1.02 1.18
C LYS A 148 5.86 0.29 1.59
N ARG A 149 5.52 1.12 0.61
CA ARG A 149 4.92 2.44 0.83
C ARG A 149 3.67 2.63 0.01
N ILE A 150 2.77 3.45 0.52
CA ILE A 150 1.64 3.96 -0.26
C ILE A 150 1.55 5.46 -0.04
N THR A 151 1.01 6.15 -1.05
CA THR A 151 0.65 7.56 -0.97
C THR A 151 -0.84 7.71 -1.20
N ALA A 152 -1.54 8.47 -0.35
CA ALA A 152 -2.96 8.78 -0.53
C ALA A 152 -3.28 10.19 -0.04
N THR A 153 -4.31 10.79 -0.63
CA THR A 153 -4.78 12.13 -0.29
C THR A 153 -6.11 12.07 0.45
N PHE A 154 -6.17 12.79 1.56
CA PHE A 154 -7.30 12.76 2.50
C PHE A 154 -7.89 14.16 2.67
N ALA A 155 -9.18 14.32 2.39
CA ALA A 155 -9.90 15.59 2.60
C ALA A 155 -10.01 15.90 4.11
N ASP A 156 -10.40 14.90 4.88
CA ASP A 156 -10.35 14.82 6.33
C ASP A 156 -9.72 13.47 6.71
N LEU A 157 -9.37 13.27 7.98
CA LEU A 157 -8.56 12.13 8.41
C LEU A 157 -9.30 11.30 9.46
N SER A 158 -8.95 10.01 9.52
CA SER A 158 -9.21 9.02 10.57
C SER A 158 -10.63 8.50 10.78
N PRO A 159 -10.77 7.19 11.07
CA PRO A 159 -9.77 6.09 10.99
C PRO A 159 -9.30 5.72 9.56
N VAL A 160 -8.10 5.13 9.45
CA VAL A 160 -7.48 4.70 8.19
C VAL A 160 -6.87 3.30 8.30
N CYS A 161 -7.11 2.43 7.31
CA CYS A 161 -6.31 1.23 7.05
C CYS A 161 -6.11 0.97 5.57
N VAL A 162 -5.12 0.13 5.26
CA VAL A 162 -4.85 -0.35 3.91
C VAL A 162 -5.54 -1.68 3.72
N VAL A 163 -6.26 -1.80 2.62
CA VAL A 163 -6.97 -3.02 2.22
C VAL A 163 -6.53 -3.43 0.82
N TYR A 164 -6.76 -4.68 0.45
CA TYR A 164 -6.63 -5.12 -0.92
C TYR A 164 -7.83 -5.95 -1.33
N ASP A 165 -8.17 -5.88 -2.62
CA ASP A 165 -9.15 -6.77 -3.22
C ASP A 165 -8.46 -8.09 -3.60
N ARG A 166 -8.89 -9.19 -2.99
CA ARG A 166 -8.27 -10.50 -3.18
C ARG A 166 -8.54 -11.12 -4.56
N THR A 167 -9.51 -10.61 -5.32
CA THR A 167 -9.90 -11.15 -6.62
C THR A 167 -9.17 -10.48 -7.78
N SER A 168 -8.62 -9.28 -7.57
CA SER A 168 -7.84 -8.56 -8.56
C SER A 168 -6.35 -8.88 -8.53
N VAL A 169 -5.97 -10.00 -7.91
CA VAL A 169 -4.64 -10.58 -8.12
C VAL A 169 -4.53 -10.86 -9.61
N SER A 170 -3.72 -10.08 -10.32
CA SER A 170 -3.27 -10.46 -11.64
C SER A 170 -2.44 -11.70 -11.45
N ASP A 171 -3.06 -12.86 -11.68
CA ASP A 171 -2.36 -14.11 -11.91
C ASP A 171 -1.20 -13.77 -12.83
N GLY A 172 0.02 -14.13 -12.44
CA GLY A 172 1.19 -14.03 -13.31
C GLY A 172 1.05 -14.99 -14.49
N SER A 173 0.00 -14.79 -15.30
CA SER A 173 -0.25 -15.40 -16.59
C SER A 173 0.79 -14.84 -17.54
N ASP A 174 2.03 -15.25 -17.33
CA ASP A 174 2.96 -15.49 -18.42
C ASP A 174 2.33 -16.64 -19.22
N ASP A 175 1.49 -16.28 -20.18
CA ASP A 175 0.90 -17.22 -21.14
C ASP A 175 2.05 -17.76 -21.99
N GLY A 176 2.67 -18.85 -21.52
CA GLY A 176 3.92 -19.27 -22.14
C GLY A 176 4.67 -20.46 -21.58
N GLU A 177 4.06 -21.46 -20.93
CA GLU A 177 4.47 -22.86 -21.17
C GLU A 177 3.57 -23.88 -20.47
N THR A 178 3.05 -24.81 -21.27
CA THR A 178 2.44 -26.05 -20.80
C THR A 178 3.47 -26.91 -20.06
N GLY A 179 3.31 -27.00 -18.74
CA GLY A 179 3.63 -28.17 -17.95
C GLY A 179 5.11 -28.50 -17.72
N LYS A 180 5.52 -28.38 -16.45
CA LYS A 180 6.23 -29.42 -15.70
C LYS A 180 6.20 -29.12 -14.19
N ASN A 181 5.96 -30.19 -13.42
CA ASN A 181 5.80 -30.32 -11.98
C ASN A 181 6.89 -29.59 -11.13
N PRO A 182 6.59 -29.14 -9.89
CA PRO A 182 7.64 -28.75 -8.96
C PRO A 182 8.29 -30.01 -8.38
N GLN A 183 9.52 -30.30 -8.80
CA GLN A 183 10.36 -31.31 -8.16
C GLN A 183 11.19 -30.62 -7.08
N THR A 184 10.92 -30.95 -5.81
CA THR A 184 11.77 -30.59 -4.67
C THR A 184 13.02 -31.47 -4.66
N GLY A 185 14.20 -30.86 -4.50
CA GLY A 185 15.45 -31.57 -4.23
C GLY A 185 16.65 -30.83 -4.80
N ASP A 186 17.57 -30.42 -3.93
CA ASP A 186 18.84 -29.76 -4.23
C ASP A 186 19.52 -30.25 -5.51
N THR A 187 20.05 -29.32 -6.32
CA THR A 187 21.50 -29.13 -6.54
C THR A 187 21.78 -28.23 -7.75
N SER A 188 22.84 -27.42 -7.58
CA SER A 188 23.67 -26.81 -8.64
C SER A 188 23.04 -25.78 -9.58
N ASN A 189 23.40 -24.53 -9.30
CA ASN A 189 23.50 -23.41 -10.23
C ASN A 189 24.22 -23.81 -11.54
N PRO A 190 23.66 -23.47 -12.71
CA PRO A 190 24.49 -22.97 -13.79
C PRO A 190 23.97 -21.63 -14.34
N LEU A 191 24.92 -20.71 -14.48
CA LEU A 191 24.85 -19.52 -15.33
C LEU A 191 24.01 -19.75 -16.60
N LEU A 192 23.12 -18.82 -16.90
CA LEU A 192 22.75 -18.51 -18.28
C LEU A 192 22.89 -17.01 -18.52
N TYR A 193 24.07 -16.68 -19.05
CA TYR A 193 24.44 -15.42 -19.64
C TYR A 193 24.14 -15.50 -21.15
N VAL A 194 23.12 -14.79 -21.62
CA VAL A 194 22.94 -14.33 -23.02
C VAL A 194 22.08 -13.06 -22.88
N GLY A 195 22.49 -11.83 -23.22
CA GLY A 195 23.46 -11.38 -24.20
C GLY A 195 22.71 -10.75 -25.39
N ILE A 196 22.20 -9.53 -25.25
CA ILE A 196 21.98 -8.64 -26.40
C ILE A 196 22.46 -7.23 -26.04
N ALA A 197 23.35 -6.74 -26.89
CA ALA A 197 24.08 -5.49 -26.79
C ALA A 197 23.42 -4.38 -27.62
N GLY A 198 23.69 -3.13 -27.22
CA GLY A 198 23.74 -1.95 -28.09
C GLY A 198 22.71 -0.87 -27.72
N ILE A 199 23.01 0.43 -27.60
CA ILE A 199 24.19 1.24 -27.99
C ILE A 199 24.29 2.48 -27.07
N ALA A 200 25.54 2.87 -26.86
CA ALA A 200 26.14 4.09 -26.32
C ALA A 200 25.39 5.44 -26.44
N LEU A 201 25.67 6.38 -25.50
CA LEU A 201 26.64 7.49 -25.69
C LEU A 201 26.66 8.47 -24.48
N VAL A 202 27.87 8.65 -23.92
CA VAL A 202 28.55 9.94 -23.57
C VAL A 202 27.81 10.95 -22.67
N GLY A 203 28.36 11.42 -21.55
CA GLY A 203 29.74 11.32 -21.10
C GLY A 203 29.98 11.88 -19.70
N ILE A 204 31.04 11.35 -19.09
CA ILE A 204 31.72 11.94 -17.95
C ILE A 204 32.76 12.91 -18.51
N GLY A 205 32.74 14.14 -18.02
CA GLY A 205 33.81 15.12 -18.20
C GLY A 205 34.14 15.77 -16.87
N ALA A 206 34.96 15.10 -16.06
CA ALA A 206 35.63 15.67 -14.91
C ALA A 206 36.88 16.46 -15.36
N ALA A 207 37.13 17.62 -14.74
CA ALA A 207 38.45 18.24 -14.42
C ALA A 207 38.23 19.75 -14.23
N VAL A 208 38.32 20.32 -13.02
CA VAL A 208 39.56 20.66 -12.27
C VAL A 208 40.52 21.58 -13.05
N ILE A 209 40.46 22.87 -12.68
CA ILE A 209 41.54 23.86 -12.48
C ILE A 209 42.55 24.07 -13.63
N MET A 210 42.62 25.31 -14.15
CA MET A 210 43.87 26.07 -14.24
C MET A 210 43.64 27.59 -14.21
N MET A 211 44.45 28.24 -13.37
CA MET A 211 44.53 29.68 -13.16
C MET A 211 45.24 30.41 -14.32
N LYS A 212 45.14 31.75 -14.25
CA LYS A 212 46.08 32.79 -14.71
C LYS A 212 45.95 33.27 -16.17
N LYS A 213 45.40 34.47 -16.28
CA LYS A 213 46.06 35.58 -16.99
C LYS A 213 46.12 36.82 -16.09
N LYS A 214 47.34 37.17 -15.65
CA LYS A 214 47.77 38.57 -15.38
C LYS A 214 47.89 39.27 -16.75
N LYS A 215 47.84 40.58 -16.95
CA LYS A 215 47.70 41.83 -16.18
C LYS A 215 47.41 42.91 -17.24
N ALA A 216 46.75 44.02 -16.90
CA ALA A 216 46.87 45.28 -17.64
C ALA A 216 46.83 46.44 -16.65
N GLU A 217 48.03 46.82 -16.18
CA GLU A 217 48.53 48.18 -15.92
C GLU A 217 50.07 48.04 -15.83
#